data_AF-R6VTY4-F1
#
_entry.id   AF-R6VTY4-F1
#
_cell.length_a   1.000
_cell.length_b   1.000
_cell.length_c   1.000
_cell.angle_alpha   90.00
_cell.angle_beta   90.00
_cell.angle_gamma   90.00
#
_symmetry.space_group_name_H-M   'P 1'
#
loop_
_entity.id
_entity.type
_entity.pdbx_description
1 polymer ?
#
loop_
_entity_poly.entity_id
_entity_poly.type
_entity_poly.pdbx_seq_one_letter_code
_entity_poly.pdbx_strand_id
1 'polypeptide(L)'
;MFGLTFEDFMALDLPNNIDTGLKFPNPSKYMFFSDYFNGFLDSTVNSDGAKKYAEYAEKLHAIAKKSRKYAYIFDSEAKLCEVLAIKYDLGARTRAAYEKGDKEALRSLAENEYKEVAKRIRAFHAAFEKQWFADNKPTGFDVQDIRIGGLIQRTESCRRRLMDYAAGKLERIPELEEKVLPFPGTTEGQATAYNSYTKTATANVMGAF
;
A
#
# COMPACT_ATOMS: atom_id res chain seq x y z
N MET A 1 -7.34 -27.21 18.86
CA MET A 1 -6.97 -26.17 19.86
C MET A 1 -7.40 -24.76 19.45
N PHE A 2 -7.31 -24.37 18.17
CA PHE A 2 -7.52 -22.96 17.76
C PHE A 2 -8.81 -22.65 16.96
N GLY A 3 -9.59 -23.68 16.58
CA GLY A 3 -10.78 -23.50 15.73
C GLY A 3 -10.46 -23.11 14.27
N LEU A 4 -9.19 -23.17 13.87
CA LEU A 4 -8.67 -22.94 12.53
C LEU A 4 -7.70 -24.09 12.19
N THR A 5 -7.55 -24.40 10.91
CA THR A 5 -6.52 -25.35 10.44
C THR A 5 -5.14 -24.69 10.45
N PHE A 6 -4.10 -25.49 10.24
CA PHE A 6 -2.74 -24.96 10.06
C PHE A 6 -2.66 -24.08 8.81
N GLU A 7 -3.27 -24.52 7.71
CA GLU A 7 -3.32 -23.81 6.43
C GLU A 7 -4.07 -22.48 6.54
N ASP A 8 -5.12 -22.42 7.36
CA ASP A 8 -5.81 -21.16 7.65
C ASP A 8 -4.85 -20.16 8.31
N PHE A 9 -4.03 -20.59 9.28
CA PHE A 9 -3.03 -19.70 9.89
C PHE A 9 -1.93 -19.31 8.92
N MET A 10 -1.47 -20.22 8.07
CA MET A 10 -0.44 -19.90 7.08
C MET A 10 -0.91 -18.88 6.04
N ALA A 11 -2.22 -18.65 5.90
CA ALA A 11 -2.75 -17.61 5.04
C ALA A 11 -2.35 -16.20 5.49
N LEU A 12 -1.94 -15.99 6.75
CA LEU A 12 -1.46 -14.69 7.23
C LEU A 12 -0.17 -14.24 6.52
N ASP A 13 0.57 -15.14 5.88
CA ASP A 13 1.77 -14.79 5.10
C ASP A 13 1.46 -14.31 3.68
N LEU A 14 0.22 -14.49 3.20
CA LEU A 14 -0.19 -14.15 1.83
C LEU A 14 0.15 -12.71 1.41
N PRO A 15 0.00 -11.66 2.25
CA PRO A 15 0.34 -10.30 1.84
C PRO A 15 1.79 -10.12 1.36
N ASN A 16 2.71 -11.00 1.74
CA ASN A 16 4.10 -10.97 1.26
C ASN A 16 4.36 -11.92 0.08
N ASN A 17 3.47 -12.88 -0.18
CA ASN A 17 3.67 -13.97 -1.14
C ASN A 17 3.10 -13.67 -2.53
N ILE A 18 3.19 -12.42 -2.99
CA ILE A 18 2.78 -12.05 -4.36
C ILE A 18 3.80 -12.43 -5.43
N ASP A 19 5.03 -12.76 -5.02
CA ASP A 19 6.15 -13.18 -5.87
C ASP A 19 6.95 -14.29 -5.16
N THR A 20 7.48 -15.24 -5.93
CA THR A 20 8.28 -16.37 -5.47
C THR A 20 9.78 -16.22 -5.74
N GLY A 21 10.20 -15.12 -6.38
CA GLY A 21 11.60 -14.90 -6.79
C GLY A 21 12.59 -14.64 -5.64
N LEU A 22 12.11 -14.21 -4.48
CA LEU A 22 12.93 -13.90 -3.31
C LEU A 22 12.53 -14.74 -2.09
N LYS A 23 13.50 -15.05 -1.23
CA LYS A 23 13.27 -15.90 -0.04
C LYS A 23 12.49 -15.19 1.09
N PHE A 24 12.60 -13.86 1.19
CA PHE A 24 11.95 -13.05 2.24
C PHE A 24 11.48 -11.68 1.74
N PRO A 25 10.65 -11.61 0.70
CA PRO A 25 10.12 -10.35 0.21
C PRO A 25 9.12 -9.78 1.22
N ASN A 26 9.02 -8.45 1.31
CA ASN A 26 8.06 -7.78 2.20
C ASN A 26 7.21 -6.69 1.51
N PRO A 27 6.61 -6.97 0.32
CA PRO A 27 5.87 -6.00 -0.47
C PRO A 27 4.67 -5.41 0.27
N SER A 28 4.05 -6.18 1.18
CA SER A 28 2.96 -5.68 2.00
C SER A 28 3.33 -4.40 2.75
N LYS A 29 4.58 -4.31 3.24
CA LYS A 29 5.06 -3.16 4.00
C LYS A 29 5.50 -2.02 3.08
N TYR A 30 6.44 -2.30 2.18
CA TYR A 30 7.04 -1.20 1.43
C TYR A 30 6.09 -0.63 0.37
N MET A 31 5.21 -1.44 -0.23
CA MET A 31 4.22 -0.91 -1.17
C MET A 31 3.07 -0.19 -0.46
N PHE A 32 2.74 -0.58 0.78
CA PHE A 32 1.78 0.17 1.58
C PHE A 32 2.29 1.58 1.87
N PHE A 33 3.57 1.72 2.27
CA PHE A 33 4.14 3.03 2.61
C PHE A 33 4.79 3.79 1.45
N SER A 34 5.00 3.19 0.27
CA SER A 34 5.62 3.86 -0.89
C SER A 34 4.80 5.08 -1.31
N ASP A 35 5.47 6.18 -1.63
CA ASP A 35 4.83 7.41 -2.12
C ASP A 35 4.28 7.22 -3.54
N TYR A 36 3.16 7.86 -3.87
CA TYR A 36 2.53 7.74 -5.19
C TYR A 36 3.29 8.47 -6.29
N PHE A 37 3.86 9.65 -5.98
CA PHE A 37 4.56 10.46 -6.98
C PHE A 37 6.05 10.15 -6.95
N ASN A 38 6.63 9.91 -5.78
CA ASN A 38 8.04 9.56 -5.61
C ASN A 38 8.24 8.05 -5.42
N GLY A 39 7.52 7.22 -6.19
CA GLY A 39 7.51 5.77 -6.09
C GLY A 39 8.80 5.11 -6.58
N PHE A 40 9.92 5.30 -5.89
CA PHE A 40 11.20 4.69 -6.27
C PHE A 40 11.22 3.15 -6.18
N LEU A 41 10.20 2.56 -5.53
CA LEU A 41 9.96 1.12 -5.46
C LEU A 41 8.99 0.62 -6.54
N ASP A 42 8.49 1.50 -7.41
CA ASP A 42 7.55 1.13 -8.48
C ASP A 42 8.18 0.15 -9.49
N SER A 43 9.52 0.10 -9.59
CA SER A 43 10.21 -0.92 -10.39
C SER A 43 9.98 -2.35 -9.91
N THR A 44 9.44 -2.54 -8.70
CA THR A 44 9.10 -3.87 -8.14
C THR A 44 7.67 -4.31 -8.43
N VAL A 45 6.86 -3.46 -9.09
CA VAL A 45 5.47 -3.74 -9.43
C VAL A 45 5.41 -4.79 -10.54
N ASN A 46 4.71 -5.89 -10.28
CA ASN A 46 4.39 -6.90 -11.27
C ASN A 46 2.93 -6.81 -11.73
N SER A 47 2.61 -7.42 -12.88
CA SER A 47 1.28 -7.34 -13.50
C SER A 47 0.17 -7.98 -12.67
N ASP A 48 0.50 -8.95 -11.81
CA ASP A 48 -0.49 -9.78 -11.13
C ASP A 48 -0.73 -9.36 -9.67
N GLY A 49 0.13 -8.50 -9.10
CA GLY A 49 0.16 -8.22 -7.66
C GLY A 49 -1.14 -7.61 -7.16
N ALA A 50 -1.69 -6.63 -7.87
CA ALA A 50 -2.97 -6.00 -7.51
C ALA A 50 -4.12 -7.03 -7.48
N LYS A 51 -4.17 -7.92 -8.49
CA LYS A 51 -5.16 -9.01 -8.56
C LYS A 51 -4.97 -10.01 -7.42
N LYS A 52 -3.73 -10.44 -7.14
CA LYS A 52 -3.42 -11.36 -6.02
C LYS A 52 -3.85 -10.77 -4.68
N TYR A 53 -3.61 -9.48 -4.44
CA TYR A 53 -4.05 -8.82 -3.23
C TYR A 53 -5.59 -8.82 -3.09
N ALA A 54 -6.34 -8.64 -4.18
CA ALA A 54 -7.80 -8.77 -4.12
C ALA A 54 -8.24 -10.18 -3.72
N GLU A 55 -7.64 -11.22 -4.34
CA GLU A 55 -7.91 -12.63 -4.01
C GLU A 55 -7.53 -12.97 -2.56
N TYR A 56 -6.41 -12.41 -2.07
CA TYR A 56 -5.95 -12.62 -0.69
C TYR A 56 -6.87 -11.96 0.32
N ALA A 57 -7.37 -10.75 0.03
CA ALA A 57 -8.36 -10.09 0.87
C ALA A 57 -9.62 -10.95 1.04
N GLU A 58 -10.17 -11.48 -0.06
CA GLU A 58 -11.35 -12.36 -0.02
C GLU A 58 -11.09 -13.62 0.82
N LYS A 59 -9.93 -14.27 0.61
CA LYS A 59 -9.54 -15.47 1.35
C LYS A 59 -9.38 -15.19 2.84
N LEU A 60 -8.71 -14.10 3.22
CA LEU A 60 -8.49 -13.72 4.61
C LEU A 60 -9.81 -13.37 5.32
N HIS A 61 -10.73 -12.66 4.64
CA HIS A 61 -12.08 -12.43 5.16
C HIS A 61 -12.88 -13.72 5.37
N ALA A 62 -12.75 -14.68 4.45
CA ALA A 62 -13.40 -15.97 4.59
C ALA A 62 -12.86 -16.75 5.81
N ILE A 63 -11.56 -16.69 6.07
CA ILE A 63 -10.92 -17.31 7.23
C ILE A 63 -11.33 -16.60 8.53
N ALA A 64 -11.40 -15.26 8.53
CA ALA A 64 -11.82 -14.48 9.70
C ALA A 64 -13.21 -14.93 10.22
N LYS A 65 -14.12 -15.33 9.33
CA LYS A 65 -15.46 -15.83 9.70
C LYS A 65 -15.44 -17.19 10.41
N LYS A 66 -14.37 -17.97 10.28
CA LYS A 66 -14.24 -19.31 10.89
C LYS A 66 -13.88 -19.26 12.38
N SER A 67 -13.32 -18.16 12.88
CA SER A 67 -12.85 -18.07 14.26
C SER A 67 -13.15 -16.73 14.92
N ARG A 68 -14.00 -16.74 15.95
CA ARG A 68 -14.27 -15.54 16.75
C ARG A 68 -13.04 -15.01 17.48
N LYS A 69 -12.15 -15.91 17.92
CA LYS A 69 -10.98 -15.56 18.74
C LYS A 69 -9.90 -14.86 17.93
N TYR A 70 -9.61 -15.35 16.72
CA TYR A 70 -8.50 -14.85 15.90
C TYR A 70 -8.96 -13.98 14.72
N ALA A 71 -10.27 -13.79 14.52
CA ALA A 71 -10.85 -13.00 13.42
C ALA A 71 -10.17 -11.64 13.21
N TYR A 72 -9.79 -10.96 14.29
CA TYR A 72 -9.22 -9.61 14.22
C TYR A 72 -7.88 -9.56 13.49
N ILE A 73 -7.04 -10.60 13.60
CA ILE A 73 -5.75 -10.67 12.90
C ILE A 73 -5.98 -10.81 11.39
N PHE A 74 -6.87 -11.73 11.01
CA PHE A 74 -7.22 -11.94 9.60
C PHE A 74 -7.95 -10.73 9.00
N ASP A 75 -8.80 -10.04 9.77
CA ASP A 75 -9.50 -8.82 9.33
C ASP A 75 -8.53 -7.67 9.05
N SER A 76 -7.50 -7.47 9.89
CA SER A 76 -6.45 -6.49 9.63
C SER A 76 -5.67 -6.81 8.35
N GLU A 77 -5.22 -8.07 8.18
CA GLU A 77 -4.48 -8.48 6.99
C GLU A 77 -5.35 -8.42 5.73
N ALA A 78 -6.64 -8.80 5.82
CA ALA A 78 -7.57 -8.68 4.72
C ALA A 78 -7.71 -7.22 4.26
N LYS A 79 -7.85 -6.28 5.20
CA LYS A 79 -7.94 -4.84 4.90
C LYS A 79 -6.64 -4.26 4.37
N LEU A 80 -5.48 -4.77 4.82
CA LEU A 80 -4.19 -4.44 4.20
C LEU A 80 -4.16 -4.86 2.72
N CYS A 81 -4.58 -6.09 2.44
CA CYS A 81 -4.72 -6.59 1.08
C CYS A 81 -5.73 -5.77 0.25
N GLU A 82 -6.85 -5.33 0.83
CA GLU A 82 -7.82 -4.45 0.14
C GLU A 82 -7.21 -3.10 -0.26
N VAL A 83 -6.34 -2.53 0.59
CA VAL A 83 -5.59 -1.31 0.23
C VAL A 83 -4.66 -1.61 -0.93
N LEU A 84 -3.87 -2.68 -0.83
CA LEU A 84 -2.84 -3.04 -1.82
C LEU A 84 -3.44 -3.49 -3.15
N ALA A 85 -4.66 -4.05 -3.16
CA ALA A 85 -5.39 -4.40 -4.38
C ALA A 85 -5.63 -3.21 -5.31
N ILE A 86 -5.53 -1.98 -4.81
CA ILE A 86 -5.57 -0.75 -5.61
C ILE A 86 -4.21 -0.06 -5.56
N LYS A 87 -3.67 0.15 -4.36
CA LYS A 87 -2.47 0.99 -4.17
C LYS A 87 -1.22 0.41 -4.81
N TYR A 88 -1.11 -0.92 -4.92
CA TYR A 88 0.13 -1.60 -5.32
C TYR A 88 0.74 -1.06 -6.61
N ASP A 89 -0.06 -0.80 -7.63
CA ASP A 89 0.40 -0.29 -8.93
C ASP A 89 -0.09 1.14 -9.23
N LEU A 90 -0.81 1.78 -8.30
CA LEU A 90 -1.46 3.07 -8.53
C LEU A 90 -0.45 4.19 -8.81
N GLY A 91 0.72 4.18 -8.17
CA GLY A 91 1.82 5.12 -8.46
C GLY A 91 2.31 4.98 -9.91
N ALA A 92 2.66 3.76 -10.30
CA ALA A 92 3.10 3.44 -11.66
C ALA A 92 2.05 3.80 -12.73
N ARG A 93 0.77 3.47 -12.51
CA ARG A 93 -0.32 3.86 -13.41
C ARG A 93 -0.53 5.37 -13.50
N THR A 94 -0.39 6.07 -12.37
CA THR A 94 -0.46 7.55 -12.32
C THR A 94 0.66 8.15 -13.18
N ARG A 95 1.89 7.67 -13.01
CA ARG A 95 3.03 8.14 -13.80
C ARG A 95 2.87 7.87 -15.29
N ALA A 96 2.47 6.66 -15.66
CA ALA A 96 2.24 6.30 -17.05
C ALA A 96 1.15 7.15 -17.74
N ALA A 97 0.10 7.52 -17.00
CA ALA A 97 -0.93 8.44 -17.51
C ALA A 97 -0.40 9.87 -17.66
N TYR A 98 0.41 10.34 -16.69
CA TYR A 98 1.04 11.66 -16.75
C TYR A 98 2.01 11.80 -17.93
N GLU A 99 2.88 10.81 -18.14
CA GLU A 99 3.84 10.77 -19.26
C GLU A 99 3.16 10.79 -20.64
N LYS A 100 1.96 10.22 -20.74
CA LYS A 100 1.12 10.26 -21.96
C LYS A 100 0.33 11.57 -22.12
N GLY A 101 0.36 12.45 -21.12
CA GLY A 101 -0.49 13.65 -21.09
C GLY A 101 -1.98 13.35 -20.93
N ASP A 102 -2.34 12.16 -20.45
CA ASP A 102 -3.73 11.70 -20.36
C ASP A 102 -4.43 12.26 -19.11
N LYS A 103 -4.91 13.50 -19.23
CA LYS A 103 -5.59 14.22 -18.15
C LYS A 103 -6.89 13.56 -17.70
N GLU A 104 -7.61 12.91 -18.60
CA GLU A 104 -8.85 12.21 -18.27
C GLU A 104 -8.57 10.93 -17.47
N ALA A 105 -7.54 10.16 -17.83
CA ALA A 105 -7.10 9.03 -17.02
C ALA A 105 -6.64 9.49 -15.61
N LEU A 106 -5.86 10.57 -15.51
CA LEU A 106 -5.43 11.10 -14.21
C LEU A 106 -6.61 11.56 -13.36
N ARG A 107 -7.60 12.24 -13.97
CA ARG A 107 -8.84 12.63 -13.29
C ARG A 107 -9.60 11.41 -12.80
N SER A 108 -9.77 10.40 -13.63
CA SER A 108 -10.45 9.15 -13.27
C SER A 108 -9.77 8.44 -12.11
N LEU A 109 -8.43 8.30 -12.15
CA LEU A 109 -7.65 7.74 -11.04
C LEU A 109 -7.90 8.53 -9.75
N ALA A 110 -7.90 9.86 -9.82
CA ALA A 110 -8.07 10.73 -8.65
C ALA A 110 -9.51 10.70 -8.07
N GLU A 111 -10.54 10.70 -8.91
CA GLU A 111 -11.94 10.69 -8.49
C GLU A 111 -12.37 9.32 -7.93
N ASN A 112 -11.80 8.24 -8.46
CA ASN A 112 -12.17 6.87 -8.12
C ASN A 112 -11.16 6.22 -7.17
N GLU A 113 -9.96 5.92 -7.66
CA GLU A 113 -9.01 5.03 -6.99
C GLU A 113 -8.28 5.67 -5.80
N TYR A 114 -7.81 6.92 -5.94
CA TYR A 114 -7.19 7.62 -4.81
C TYR A 114 -8.18 7.85 -3.68
N LYS A 115 -9.43 8.20 -4.02
CA LYS A 115 -10.51 8.38 -3.05
C LYS A 115 -10.82 7.07 -2.31
N GLU A 116 -10.93 5.97 -3.05
CA GLU A 116 -11.20 4.65 -2.48
C GLU A 116 -10.02 4.13 -1.63
N VAL A 117 -8.78 4.30 -2.09
CA VAL A 117 -7.59 3.93 -1.31
C VAL A 117 -7.53 4.68 0.02
N ALA A 118 -7.81 5.99 0.03
CA ALA A 118 -7.82 6.77 1.27
C ALA A 118 -8.89 6.26 2.27
N LYS A 119 -10.04 5.82 1.77
CA LYS A 119 -11.08 5.17 2.59
C LYS A 119 -10.61 3.81 3.13
N ARG A 120 -9.99 2.98 2.29
CA ARG A 120 -9.49 1.65 2.70
C ARG A 120 -8.33 1.74 3.69
N ILE A 121 -7.44 2.72 3.55
CA ILE A 121 -6.36 2.95 4.53
C ILE A 121 -6.95 3.30 5.90
N ARG A 122 -8.01 4.11 5.98
CA ARG A 122 -8.72 4.40 7.23
C ARG A 122 -9.38 3.14 7.81
N ALA A 123 -9.96 2.28 6.98
CA ALA A 123 -10.53 1.02 7.44
C ALA A 123 -9.47 0.04 7.97
N PHE A 124 -8.32 -0.06 7.28
CA PHE A 124 -7.16 -0.83 7.73
C PHE A 124 -6.62 -0.29 9.05
N HIS A 125 -6.44 1.02 9.18
CA HIS A 125 -5.99 1.67 10.42
C HIS A 125 -6.86 1.28 11.62
N ALA A 126 -8.18 1.41 11.48
CA ALA A 126 -9.11 1.04 12.56
C ALA A 126 -9.08 -0.46 12.92
N ALA A 127 -8.87 -1.34 11.94
CA ALA A 127 -8.70 -2.78 12.19
C ALA A 127 -7.36 -3.08 12.90
N PHE A 128 -6.28 -2.45 12.44
CA PHE A 128 -4.96 -2.59 13.01
C PHE A 128 -4.87 -2.00 14.43
N GLU A 129 -5.58 -0.92 14.72
CA GLU A 129 -5.76 -0.37 16.07
C GLU A 129 -6.41 -1.38 17.01
N LYS A 130 -7.53 -1.97 16.58
CA LYS A 130 -8.21 -3.03 17.33
C LYS A 130 -7.31 -4.22 17.60
N GLN A 131 -6.52 -4.62 16.60
CA GLN A 131 -5.52 -5.68 16.77
C GLN A 131 -4.43 -5.27 17.76
N TRP A 132 -3.88 -4.07 17.65
CA TRP A 132 -2.83 -3.60 18.52
C TRP A 132 -3.26 -3.65 19.99
N PHE A 133 -4.43 -3.08 20.31
CA PHE A 133 -4.92 -3.04 21.69
C PHE A 133 -5.43 -4.39 22.21
N ALA A 134 -5.68 -5.37 21.34
CA ALA A 134 -5.95 -6.74 21.77
C ALA A 134 -4.68 -7.44 22.28
N ASP A 135 -3.53 -7.16 21.65
CA ASP A 135 -2.29 -7.92 21.87
C ASP A 135 -1.20 -7.14 22.64
N ASN A 136 -1.27 -5.81 22.70
CA ASN A 136 -0.21 -4.93 23.17
C ASN A 136 -0.72 -3.88 24.16
N LYS A 137 0.22 -3.27 24.89
CA LYS A 137 -0.03 -2.03 25.65
C LYS A 137 -0.30 -0.86 24.69
N PRO A 138 -0.99 0.19 25.13
CA PRO A 138 -1.29 1.31 24.24
C PRO A 138 -0.08 2.07 23.69
N THR A 139 1.01 2.14 24.47
CA THR A 139 2.25 2.81 24.06
C THR A 139 2.85 2.18 22.81
N GLY A 140 3.26 3.00 21.84
CA GLY A 140 3.82 2.55 20.57
C GLY A 140 2.82 2.58 19.41
N PHE A 141 1.51 2.63 19.69
CA PHE A 141 0.51 2.81 18.64
C PHE A 141 0.52 4.24 18.06
N ASP A 142 0.95 5.23 18.86
CA ASP A 142 1.20 6.61 18.42
C ASP A 142 2.14 6.68 17.21
N VAL A 143 3.12 5.77 17.12
CA VAL A 143 3.97 5.65 15.93
C VAL A 143 3.19 5.20 14.71
N GLN A 144 2.23 4.29 14.86
CA GLN A 144 1.41 3.81 13.75
C GLN A 144 0.42 4.88 13.29
N ASP A 145 -0.13 5.66 14.22
CA ASP A 145 -0.95 6.84 13.92
C ASP A 145 -0.20 7.85 13.08
N ILE A 146 1.05 8.18 13.46
CA ILE A 146 1.90 9.11 12.69
C ILE A 146 2.16 8.55 11.28
N ARG A 147 2.53 7.27 11.17
CA ARG A 147 2.88 6.65 9.88
C ARG A 147 1.69 6.56 8.94
N ILE A 148 0.58 6.03 9.42
CA ILE A 148 -0.61 5.78 8.59
C ILE A 148 -1.36 7.10 8.34
N GLY A 149 -1.40 8.00 9.32
CA GLY A 149 -1.93 9.37 9.14
C GLY A 149 -1.15 10.15 8.07
N GLY A 150 0.18 10.05 8.08
CA GLY A 150 1.04 10.63 7.04
C GLY A 150 0.72 10.07 5.65
N LEU A 151 0.52 8.76 5.54
CA LEU A 151 0.12 8.11 4.28
C LEU A 151 -1.25 8.62 3.79
N ILE A 152 -2.26 8.67 4.66
CA ILE A 152 -3.60 9.20 4.32
C ILE A 152 -3.49 10.63 3.77
N GLN A 153 -2.74 11.50 4.47
CA GLN A 153 -2.54 12.88 4.05
C GLN A 153 -1.83 12.95 2.69
N ARG A 154 -0.87 12.06 2.44
CA ARG A 154 -0.18 11.97 1.14
C ARG A 154 -1.12 11.50 0.04
N THR A 155 -1.97 10.51 0.27
CA THR A 155 -2.99 10.07 -0.71
C THR A 155 -3.90 11.22 -1.13
N GLU A 156 -4.45 11.98 -0.17
CA GLU A 156 -5.34 13.11 -0.45
C GLU A 156 -4.61 14.29 -1.14
N SER A 157 -3.35 14.53 -0.77
CA SER A 157 -2.53 15.56 -1.42
C SER A 157 -2.25 15.23 -2.88
N CYS A 158 -1.85 13.99 -3.19
CA CYS A 158 -1.67 13.52 -4.57
C CYS A 158 -2.98 13.63 -5.35
N ARG A 159 -4.09 13.16 -4.77
CA ARG A 159 -5.41 13.25 -5.36
C ARG A 159 -5.78 14.68 -5.77
N ARG A 160 -5.63 15.67 -4.88
CA ARG A 160 -5.90 17.08 -5.21
C ARG A 160 -5.03 17.58 -6.35
N ARG A 161 -3.73 17.29 -6.33
CA ARG A 161 -2.79 17.77 -7.36
C ARG A 161 -3.07 17.16 -8.74
N LEU A 162 -3.47 15.89 -8.79
CA LEU A 162 -3.94 15.27 -10.03
C LEU A 162 -5.20 15.95 -10.57
N MET A 163 -6.16 16.27 -9.69
CA MET A 163 -7.37 17.00 -10.07
C MET A 163 -7.07 18.41 -10.58
N ASP A 164 -6.18 19.14 -9.90
CA ASP A 164 -5.79 20.49 -10.31
C ASP A 164 -5.03 20.48 -11.65
N TYR A 165 -4.16 19.50 -11.88
CA TYR A 165 -3.49 19.31 -13.17
C TYR A 165 -4.46 18.97 -14.30
N ALA A 166 -5.38 18.02 -14.06
CA ALA A 166 -6.40 17.63 -15.03
C ALA A 166 -7.34 18.80 -15.39
N ALA A 167 -7.66 19.66 -14.41
CA ALA A 167 -8.47 20.86 -14.59
C ALA A 167 -7.69 22.06 -15.20
N GLY A 168 -6.39 21.92 -15.47
CA GLY A 168 -5.56 22.99 -16.02
C GLY A 168 -5.20 24.11 -15.02
N LYS A 169 -5.44 23.90 -13.73
CA LYS A 169 -5.05 24.83 -12.65
C LYS A 169 -3.57 24.71 -12.29
N LEU A 170 -3.01 23.53 -12.54
CA LEU A 170 -1.59 23.24 -12.38
C LEU A 170 -1.02 22.91 -13.76
N GLU A 171 0.07 23.59 -14.14
CA GLU A 171 0.73 23.38 -15.44
C GLU A 171 1.46 22.05 -15.51
N ARG A 172 2.08 21.63 -14.39
CA ARG A 172 2.91 20.43 -14.28
C ARG A 172 2.99 19.90 -12.85
N ILE A 173 3.30 18.61 -12.72
CA ILE A 173 3.60 17.94 -11.45
C ILE A 173 5.07 17.52 -11.47
N PRO A 174 6.01 18.33 -10.94
CA PRO A 174 7.45 18.07 -11.09
C PRO A 174 7.91 16.69 -10.64
N GLU A 175 7.33 16.14 -9.57
CA GLU A 175 7.67 14.80 -9.06
C GLU A 175 7.34 13.68 -10.06
N LEU A 176 6.38 13.91 -10.96
CA LEU A 176 6.04 12.97 -12.04
C LEU A 176 6.88 13.20 -13.31
N GLU A 177 7.66 14.28 -13.38
CA GLU A 177 8.63 14.53 -14.45
C GLU A 177 10.00 13.92 -14.16
N GLU A 178 10.31 13.70 -12.88
CA GLU A 178 11.53 13.03 -12.47
C GLU A 178 11.53 11.56 -12.92
N LYS A 179 12.62 11.13 -13.55
CA LYS A 179 12.80 9.74 -13.96
C LYS A 179 13.02 8.85 -12.74
N VAL A 180 12.16 7.85 -12.56
CA VAL A 180 12.35 6.83 -11.52
C VAL A 180 13.52 5.92 -11.92
N LEU A 181 14.51 5.80 -11.03
CA LEU A 181 15.64 4.91 -11.23
C LEU A 181 15.31 3.50 -10.73
N PRO A 182 15.84 2.45 -11.37
CA PRO A 182 15.72 1.09 -10.84
C PRO A 182 16.23 1.01 -9.40
N PHE A 183 15.48 0.33 -8.53
CA PHE A 183 15.92 0.14 -7.15
C PHE A 183 17.14 -0.82 -7.12
N PRO A 184 18.28 -0.42 -6.50
CA PRO A 184 19.52 -1.20 -6.59
C PRO A 184 19.36 -2.65 -6.11
N GLY A 185 19.93 -3.60 -6.85
CA GLY A 185 19.89 -5.02 -6.52
C GLY A 185 18.53 -5.67 -6.73
N THR A 186 17.64 -5.06 -7.53
CA THR A 186 16.35 -5.65 -7.91
C THR A 186 16.26 -5.92 -9.41
N THR A 187 15.42 -6.90 -9.74
CA THR A 187 14.95 -7.13 -11.11
C THR A 187 13.59 -6.46 -11.28
N GLU A 188 13.39 -5.80 -12.40
CA GLU A 188 12.11 -5.14 -12.70
C GLU A 188 10.95 -6.13 -12.65
N GLY A 189 9.87 -5.73 -12.00
CA GLY A 189 8.71 -6.59 -11.77
C GLY A 189 8.94 -7.72 -10.77
N GLN A 190 10.02 -7.71 -9.99
CA GLN A 190 10.22 -8.66 -8.89
C GLN A 190 10.15 -7.96 -7.53
N ALA A 191 9.52 -8.64 -6.58
CA ALA A 191 9.43 -8.18 -5.21
C ALA A 191 10.82 -8.21 -4.55
N THR A 192 11.11 -7.19 -3.75
CA THR A 192 12.36 -7.09 -2.97
C THR A 192 12.13 -7.19 -1.46
N ALA A 193 13.20 -7.08 -0.69
CA ALA A 193 13.17 -6.88 0.75
C ALA A 193 13.59 -5.44 1.08
N TYR A 194 12.66 -4.63 1.59
CA TYR A 194 12.92 -3.25 1.99
C TYR A 194 12.14 -2.90 3.26
N ASN A 195 12.84 -2.66 4.36
CA ASN A 195 12.23 -2.68 5.70
C ASN A 195 12.38 -1.38 6.52
N SER A 196 12.49 -0.22 5.85
CA SER A 196 12.64 1.09 6.51
C SER A 196 11.48 2.02 6.20
N TYR A 197 10.62 2.33 7.18
CA TYR A 197 9.49 3.24 6.99
C TYR A 197 9.94 4.62 6.50
N THR A 198 10.90 5.25 7.19
CA THR A 198 11.33 6.63 6.90
C THR A 198 11.89 6.76 5.50
N LYS A 199 12.61 5.75 5.02
CA LYS A 199 13.16 5.73 3.66
C LYS A 199 12.16 5.25 2.60
N THR A 200 11.13 4.48 2.97
CA THR A 200 10.05 4.10 2.05
C THR A 200 9.11 5.27 1.78
N ALA A 201 8.71 5.99 2.85
CA ALA A 201 7.67 7.01 2.77
C ALA A 201 8.12 8.28 2.02
N THR A 202 9.43 8.53 1.92
CA THR A 202 9.99 9.68 1.22
C THR A 202 11.45 9.46 0.86
N ALA A 203 11.88 10.03 -0.27
CA ALA A 203 13.31 10.17 -0.61
C ALA A 203 13.97 11.37 0.10
N ASN A 204 13.19 12.18 0.83
CA ASN A 204 13.67 13.36 1.53
C ASN A 204 14.10 13.02 2.97
N VAL A 205 14.71 13.99 3.64
CA VAL A 205 15.13 13.86 5.04
C VAL A 205 13.89 13.84 5.94
N MET A 206 13.72 12.75 6.68
CA MET A 206 12.71 12.60 7.72
C MET A 206 13.38 12.07 8.98
N GLY A 207 13.57 12.95 9.98
CA GLY A 207 14.21 12.63 11.26
C GLY A 207 15.75 12.61 11.21
N ALA A 208 16.38 13.64 10.65
CA ALA A 208 17.80 13.86 10.86
C ALA A 208 18.03 14.49 12.24
N PHE A 209 18.71 13.75 13.11
CA PHE A 209 19.47 14.29 14.23
C PHE A 209 20.90 13.79 14.09
#